data_AF-A0A5A8D8B8-F1
#
_entry.id   AF-A0A5A8D8B8-F1
#
_cell.length_a   1.000
_cell.length_b   1.000
_cell.length_c   1.000
_cell.angle_alpha   90.00
_cell.angle_beta   90.00
_cell.angle_gamma   90.00
#
_symmetry.space_group_name_H-M   'P 1'
#
loop_
_entity.id
_entity.type
_entity.pdbx_description
1 polymer ?
#
loop_
_entity_poly.entity_id
_entity_poly.type
_entity_poly.pdbx_seq_one_letter_code
_entity_poly.pdbx_strand_id
1 'polypeptide(L)'
;MDLVLRYTFPAGVVAGADRAARRASMLALFKDKIGLQAAAGNNCIDVAEVQLNEFSTTTRVHDMLQIHLNSTSYEKLAMATSTPETDDYDIFAANVLNDPLKAGASSTSVGKTRGVGGAYNYEIVPNVATDTDYQIRVRFFVNDLLMANPLQYNNPRLAQPFKDLNTVKVTLQLGDIAARCANLNPEIVPAAGAAALGKGLVVDCISAVHTLTVRSWNPSTALEIPESLAWGSPRIQRISNDRHVVSANVISPPLESKTFTMTGVPNMLAIYVERPRLLKTDAGVDIPGTEWAFPNRFCPIQSVSIDIGNKN
;
A
#
# COMPACT_ATOMS: atom_id res chain seq x y z
N MET A 1 -11.98 -1.04 5.45
CA MET A 1 -11.10 -1.45 6.56
C MET A 1 -11.10 -0.36 7.61
N ASP A 2 -11.36 -0.75 8.85
CA ASP A 2 -11.23 0.08 10.04
C ASP A 2 -9.97 -0.35 10.80
N LEU A 3 -8.97 0.52 10.79
CA LEU A 3 -7.60 0.20 11.19
C LEU A 3 -7.17 1.11 12.35
N VAL A 4 -6.71 0.52 13.45
CA VAL A 4 -6.13 1.27 14.56
C VAL A 4 -4.64 0.99 14.62
N LEU A 5 -3.84 2.03 14.35
CA LEU A 5 -2.39 2.00 14.49
C LEU A 5 -1.97 2.72 15.76
N ARG A 6 -0.99 2.15 16.46
CA ARG A 6 -0.32 2.76 17.59
C ARG A 6 1.07 3.20 17.15
N TYR A 7 1.35 4.48 17.36
CA TYR A 7 2.64 5.11 17.13
C TYR A 7 3.31 5.34 18.48
N THR A 8 4.46 4.69 18.70
CA THR A 8 5.24 4.81 19.94
C THR A 8 6.48 5.64 19.68
N PHE A 9 6.52 6.83 20.26
CA PHE A 9 7.64 7.76 20.15
C PHE A 9 8.71 7.47 21.19
N PRO A 10 9.99 7.68 20.87
CA PRO A 10 11.05 7.60 21.87
C PRO A 10 10.97 8.79 22.84
N ALA A 11 11.26 8.54 24.11
CA ALA A 11 11.14 9.53 25.20
C ALA A 11 11.95 10.82 24.99
N GLY A 12 13.02 10.78 24.19
CA GLY A 12 13.88 11.93 23.89
C GLY A 12 13.41 12.82 22.74
N VAL A 13 12.35 12.43 22.01
CA VAL A 13 11.83 13.18 20.85
C VAL A 13 10.59 14.00 21.22
N VAL A 14 9.87 13.60 22.27
CA VAL A 14 8.67 14.30 22.73
C VAL A 14 9.04 15.35 23.78
N ALA A 15 8.80 16.62 23.46
CA ALA A 15 9.03 17.73 24.37
C ALA A 15 7.81 17.98 25.27
N GLY A 16 8.04 18.43 26.51
CA GLY A 16 6.98 18.91 27.39
C GLY A 16 7.14 18.50 28.85
N ALA A 17 6.95 19.48 29.75
CA ALA A 17 7.02 19.27 31.18
C ALA A 17 5.82 18.48 31.73
N ASP A 18 4.64 18.67 31.12
CA ASP A 18 3.38 18.03 31.51
C ASP A 18 2.75 17.23 30.35
N ARG A 19 1.65 16.54 30.65
CA ARG A 19 0.92 15.69 29.71
C ARG A 19 0.36 16.47 28.50
N ALA A 20 -0.15 17.67 28.72
CA ALA A 20 -0.74 18.47 27.64
C ALA A 20 0.34 18.94 26.66
N ALA A 21 1.49 19.39 27.18
CA ALA A 21 2.65 19.77 26.40
C ALA A 21 3.22 18.58 25.60
N ARG A 22 3.36 17.41 26.23
CA ARG A 22 3.80 16.18 25.54
C ARG A 22 2.84 15.77 24.43
N ARG A 23 1.52 15.86 24.68
CA ARG A 23 0.51 15.59 23.65
C ARG A 23 0.62 16.58 22.48
N ALA A 24 0.77 17.87 22.76
CA ALA A 24 0.95 18.88 21.73
C ALA A 24 2.24 18.65 20.91
N SER A 25 3.34 18.29 21.57
CA SER A 25 4.60 17.93 20.90
C SER A 25 4.46 16.70 20.01
N MET A 26 3.80 15.64 20.48
CA MET A 26 3.54 14.46 19.65
C MET A 26 2.67 14.84 18.44
N LEU A 27 1.57 15.58 18.63
CA LEU A 27 0.72 16.03 17.52
C LEU A 27 1.46 16.92 16.51
N ALA A 28 2.40 17.75 16.96
CA ALA A 28 3.26 18.54 16.07
C ALA A 28 4.17 17.65 15.22
N LEU A 29 4.65 16.51 15.76
CA LEU A 29 5.42 15.51 15.01
C LEU A 29 4.56 14.74 14.01
N PHE A 30 3.25 14.63 14.21
CA PHE A 30 2.32 14.01 13.24
C PHE A 30 2.10 14.87 12.00
N LYS A 31 2.09 16.20 12.17
CA LYS A 31 1.68 17.12 11.12
C LYS A 31 2.58 16.98 9.89
N ASP A 32 1.97 16.70 8.74
CA ASP A 32 2.60 16.56 7.42
C ASP A 32 3.65 15.43 7.32
N LYS A 33 3.64 14.48 8.28
CA LYS A 33 4.69 13.46 8.40
C LYS A 33 4.18 12.04 8.51
N ILE A 34 2.88 11.84 8.60
CA ILE A 34 2.25 10.52 8.77
C ILE A 34 1.11 10.39 7.77
N GLY A 35 1.05 9.24 7.13
CA GLY A 35 0.00 8.91 6.20
C GLY A 35 -0.07 7.42 5.91
N LEU A 36 -0.86 7.10 4.91
CA LEU A 36 -1.05 5.73 4.44
C LEU A 36 -0.29 5.51 3.13
N GLN A 37 0.04 4.25 2.86
CA GLN A 37 0.54 3.83 1.55
C GLN A 37 -0.54 3.92 0.48
N ALA A 38 -0.13 3.94 -0.77
CA ALA A 38 -1.05 3.90 -1.90
C ALA A 38 -1.88 2.61 -1.86
N ALA A 39 -3.19 2.72 -2.08
CA ALA A 39 -4.16 1.64 -1.95
C ALA A 39 -3.99 0.82 -0.65
N ALA A 40 -3.86 1.50 0.49
CA ALA A 40 -3.48 0.89 1.77
C ALA A 40 -4.33 -0.32 2.19
N GLY A 41 -5.63 -0.35 1.87
CA GLY A 41 -6.48 -1.51 2.17
C GLY A 41 -6.06 -2.73 1.37
N ASN A 42 -5.86 -2.58 0.06
CA ASN A 42 -5.39 -3.65 -0.82
C ASN A 42 -3.93 -4.03 -0.55
N ASN A 43 -3.09 -3.08 -0.16
CA ASN A 43 -1.68 -3.33 0.11
C ASN A 43 -1.46 -4.29 1.29
N CYS A 44 -2.39 -4.32 2.24
CA CYS A 44 -2.38 -5.24 3.38
C CYS A 44 -2.76 -6.69 3.02
N ILE A 45 -3.28 -6.94 1.82
CA ILE A 45 -3.78 -8.24 1.40
C ILE A 45 -2.68 -8.94 0.58
N ASP A 46 -2.16 -10.06 1.10
CA ASP A 46 -1.25 -10.92 0.35
C ASP A 46 -1.98 -11.68 -0.75
N VAL A 47 -3.02 -12.41 -0.32
CA VAL A 47 -3.80 -13.29 -1.18
C VAL A 47 -5.27 -13.07 -0.91
N ALA A 48 -6.06 -12.95 -1.97
CA ALA A 48 -7.50 -12.95 -1.92
C ALA A 48 -8.04 -14.13 -2.74
N GLU A 49 -8.90 -14.93 -2.12
CA GLU A 49 -9.69 -15.94 -2.80
C GLU A 49 -11.12 -15.45 -2.89
N VAL A 50 -11.65 -15.41 -4.11
CA VAL A 50 -13.02 -14.97 -4.37
C VAL A 50 -13.76 -16.11 -5.04
N GLN A 51 -14.83 -16.55 -4.39
CA GLN A 51 -15.76 -17.55 -4.91
C GLN A 51 -17.11 -16.89 -5.19
N LEU A 52 -17.55 -17.03 -6.44
CA LEU A 52 -18.86 -16.61 -6.95
C LEU A 52 -19.54 -17.86 -7.52
N ASN A 53 -20.56 -18.37 -6.83
CA ASN A 53 -21.16 -19.69 -7.12
C ASN A 53 -20.10 -20.81 -7.15
N GLU A 54 -20.01 -21.55 -8.25
CA GLU A 54 -19.05 -22.64 -8.46
C GLU A 54 -17.68 -22.14 -8.93
N PHE A 55 -17.58 -20.88 -9.37
CA PHE A 55 -16.33 -20.29 -9.83
C PHE A 55 -15.52 -19.77 -8.65
N SER A 56 -14.24 -20.15 -8.58
CA SER A 56 -13.29 -19.65 -7.59
C SER A 56 -11.99 -19.21 -8.26
N THR A 57 -11.39 -18.15 -7.74
CA THR A 57 -10.09 -17.67 -8.19
C THR A 57 -9.27 -17.12 -7.04
N THR A 58 -7.96 -17.20 -7.19
CA THR A 58 -6.97 -16.74 -6.21
C THR A 58 -6.13 -15.65 -6.84
N THR A 59 -6.05 -14.49 -6.18
CA THR A 59 -5.28 -13.34 -6.61
C THR A 59 -4.20 -13.02 -5.57
N ARG A 60 -2.95 -12.88 -6.01
CA ARG A 60 -1.86 -12.33 -5.17
C ARG A 60 -1.93 -10.80 -5.22
N VAL A 61 -2.77 -10.22 -4.36
CA VAL A 61 -3.17 -8.81 -4.46
C VAL A 61 -1.96 -7.89 -4.34
N HIS A 62 -1.15 -8.04 -3.28
CA HIS A 62 0.04 -7.20 -3.07
C HIS A 62 1.03 -7.25 -4.23
N ASP A 63 1.30 -8.45 -4.78
CA ASP A 63 2.23 -8.62 -5.91
C ASP A 63 1.76 -7.88 -7.18
N MET A 64 0.44 -7.85 -7.40
CA MET A 64 -0.18 -7.22 -8.57
C MET A 64 -0.41 -5.72 -8.37
N LEU A 65 -0.51 -5.28 -7.13
CA LEU A 65 -0.91 -3.93 -6.78
C LEU A 65 0.06 -2.89 -7.33
N GLN A 66 1.37 -3.13 -7.23
CA GLN A 66 2.38 -2.20 -7.74
C GLN A 66 2.26 -1.97 -9.24
N ILE A 67 2.02 -3.04 -10.01
CA ILE A 67 1.78 -2.93 -11.46
C ILE A 67 0.52 -2.11 -11.71
N HIS A 68 -0.56 -2.42 -11.00
CA HIS A 68 -1.84 -1.74 -11.17
C HIS A 68 -1.76 -0.24 -10.84
N LEU A 69 -1.12 0.13 -9.73
CA LEU A 69 -0.93 1.52 -9.31
C LEU A 69 -0.14 2.31 -10.36
N ASN A 70 0.92 1.73 -10.92
CA ASN A 70 1.80 2.42 -11.87
C ASN A 70 1.29 2.36 -13.33
N SER A 71 0.29 1.52 -13.64
CA SER A 71 -0.28 1.40 -15.00
C SER A 71 -1.68 2.02 -15.14
N THR A 72 -2.24 2.59 -14.07
CA THR A 72 -3.62 3.08 -14.03
C THR A 72 -3.63 4.58 -13.79
N SER A 73 -4.52 5.30 -14.48
CA SER A 73 -4.63 6.75 -14.29
C SER A 73 -5.13 7.08 -12.89
N TYR A 74 -4.70 8.23 -12.38
CA TYR A 74 -5.09 8.72 -11.06
C TYR A 74 -6.62 8.76 -10.89
N GLU A 75 -7.38 9.19 -11.90
CA GLU A 75 -8.84 9.30 -11.82
C GLU A 75 -9.50 7.95 -11.60
N LYS A 76 -8.97 6.88 -12.20
CA LYS A 76 -9.46 5.52 -11.99
C LYS A 76 -9.10 5.01 -10.60
N LEU A 77 -7.87 5.27 -10.15
CA LEU A 77 -7.43 4.91 -8.80
C LEU A 77 -8.26 5.64 -7.73
N ALA A 78 -8.55 6.93 -7.92
CA ALA A 78 -9.36 7.73 -7.00
C ALA A 78 -10.82 7.26 -6.90
N MET A 79 -11.32 6.50 -7.88
CA MET A 79 -12.61 5.81 -7.77
C MET A 79 -12.50 4.45 -7.05
N ALA A 80 -11.32 3.85 -7.03
CA ALA A 80 -11.08 2.51 -6.51
C ALA A 80 -10.52 2.48 -5.08
N THR A 81 -9.81 3.52 -4.65
CA THR A 81 -9.20 3.59 -3.32
C THR A 81 -9.25 4.99 -2.73
N SER A 82 -9.35 5.08 -1.41
CA SER A 82 -9.23 6.33 -0.66
C SER A 82 -7.78 6.84 -0.52
N THR A 83 -6.81 6.13 -1.09
CA THR A 83 -5.38 6.47 -1.08
C THR A 83 -4.76 6.32 -2.48
N PRO A 84 -5.22 7.09 -3.48
CA PRO A 84 -4.91 6.83 -4.89
C PRO A 84 -3.57 7.38 -5.37
N GLU A 85 -3.01 8.40 -4.70
CA GLU A 85 -1.74 9.00 -5.11
C GLU A 85 -0.62 7.94 -5.09
N THR A 86 0.30 7.99 -6.03
CA THR A 86 1.51 7.15 -6.06
C THR A 86 2.73 7.89 -5.50
N ASP A 87 3.90 7.26 -5.47
CA ASP A 87 5.12 7.90 -4.99
C ASP A 87 5.98 8.37 -6.18
N ASP A 88 6.19 9.67 -6.30
CA ASP A 88 7.02 10.26 -7.37
C ASP A 88 8.51 10.31 -7.01
N TYR A 89 8.83 10.33 -5.72
CA TYR A 89 10.18 10.50 -5.18
C TYR A 89 10.61 9.32 -4.30
N ASP A 90 11.91 9.22 -4.06
CA ASP A 90 12.54 8.14 -3.31
C ASP A 90 12.64 8.38 -1.80
N ILE A 91 12.17 9.54 -1.34
CA ILE A 91 12.08 9.95 0.07
C ILE A 91 10.81 10.76 0.31
N PHE A 92 10.32 10.74 1.56
CA PHE A 92 9.35 11.71 2.03
C PHE A 92 10.08 12.91 2.65
N ALA A 93 9.60 14.12 2.40
CA ALA A 93 10.15 15.37 2.88
C ALA A 93 9.02 16.40 3.08
N ALA A 94 8.74 16.77 4.34
CA ALA A 94 7.55 17.57 4.69
C ALA A 94 7.57 18.98 4.07
N ASN A 95 8.75 19.49 3.71
CA ASN A 95 8.93 20.77 3.05
C ASN A 95 8.64 20.73 1.52
N VAL A 96 8.59 19.55 0.91
CA VAL A 96 8.32 19.40 -0.53
C VAL A 96 6.84 19.65 -0.80
N LEU A 97 6.52 20.44 -1.84
CA LEU A 97 5.17 20.93 -2.08
C LEU A 97 4.15 19.78 -2.27
N ASN A 98 4.52 18.79 -3.07
CA ASN A 98 3.73 17.62 -3.46
C ASN A 98 4.10 16.36 -2.67
N ASP A 99 4.63 16.48 -1.45
CA ASP A 99 4.86 15.31 -0.60
C ASP A 99 3.52 14.61 -0.30
N PRO A 100 3.41 13.28 -0.54
CA PRO A 100 2.15 12.55 -0.42
C PRO A 100 1.72 12.30 1.03
N LEU A 101 2.53 12.64 2.03
CA LEU A 101 2.20 12.55 3.46
C LEU A 101 1.76 13.89 4.07
N LYS A 102 1.71 14.96 3.28
CA LYS A 102 1.14 16.24 3.75
C LYS A 102 -0.29 16.08 4.23
N ALA A 103 -0.63 16.74 5.33
CA ALA A 103 -2.01 16.76 5.78
C ALA A 103 -2.91 17.41 4.72
N GLY A 104 -4.18 17.01 4.67
CA GLY A 104 -5.12 17.54 3.66
C GLY A 104 -5.21 19.07 3.65
N ALA A 105 -5.15 19.71 4.81
CA ALA A 105 -5.17 21.17 4.95
C ALA A 105 -3.88 21.87 4.50
N SER A 106 -2.78 21.14 4.30
CA SER A 106 -1.47 21.65 3.89
C SER A 106 -1.05 21.14 2.50
N SER A 107 -1.87 20.27 1.89
CA SER A 107 -1.70 19.80 0.52
C SER A 107 -2.29 20.80 -0.50
N THR A 108 -1.73 20.82 -1.70
CA THR A 108 -2.29 21.55 -2.84
C THR A 108 -3.60 20.94 -3.34
N SER A 109 -3.82 19.66 -3.06
CA SER A 109 -5.05 18.94 -3.37
C SER A 109 -5.30 17.83 -2.35
N VAL A 110 -6.47 17.87 -1.72
CA VAL A 110 -6.89 16.87 -0.70
C VAL A 110 -6.96 15.46 -1.29
N GLY A 111 -7.31 15.33 -2.57
CA GLY A 111 -7.35 14.03 -3.25
C GLY A 111 -5.97 13.43 -3.52
N LYS A 112 -4.97 14.30 -3.76
CA LYS A 112 -3.60 13.91 -4.12
C LYS A 112 -2.67 13.79 -2.92
N THR A 113 -3.22 13.64 -1.72
CA THR A 113 -2.44 13.32 -0.54
C THR A 113 -2.98 12.07 0.13
N ARG A 114 -2.06 11.30 0.70
CA ARG A 114 -2.32 10.15 1.58
C ARG A 114 -1.97 10.46 3.03
N GLY A 115 -1.57 11.70 3.33
CA GLY A 115 -1.44 12.20 4.70
C GLY A 115 -2.78 12.32 5.41
N VAL A 116 -2.73 12.46 6.73
CA VAL A 116 -3.94 12.57 7.56
C VAL A 116 -4.84 13.73 7.11
N GLY A 117 -6.15 13.47 7.05
CA GLY A 117 -7.14 14.43 6.55
C GLY A 117 -7.17 14.59 5.02
N GLY A 118 -6.55 13.66 4.28
CA GLY A 118 -6.72 13.50 2.83
C GLY A 118 -8.08 12.87 2.47
N ALA A 119 -8.09 12.00 1.46
CA ALA A 119 -9.31 11.37 0.94
C ALA A 119 -9.93 10.27 1.84
N TYR A 120 -9.39 10.05 3.04
CA TYR A 120 -9.92 9.09 4.02
C TYR A 120 -10.19 9.76 5.38
N ASN A 121 -11.14 9.20 6.12
CA ASN A 121 -11.43 9.67 7.47
C ASN A 121 -10.43 9.08 8.46
N TYR A 122 -10.12 9.84 9.51
CA TYR A 122 -9.29 9.39 10.62
C TYR A 122 -9.78 9.99 11.94
N GLU A 123 -9.42 9.33 13.04
CA GLU A 123 -9.68 9.79 14.39
C GLU A 123 -8.42 9.55 15.25
N ILE A 124 -7.97 10.58 15.96
CA ILE A 124 -6.95 10.41 16.98
C ILE A 124 -7.63 9.91 18.24
N VAL A 125 -7.45 8.63 18.53
CA VAL A 125 -8.11 7.97 19.65
C VAL A 125 -7.50 8.48 20.95
N PRO A 126 -8.31 8.95 21.91
CA PRO A 126 -7.81 9.37 23.22
C PRO A 126 -7.04 8.21 23.85
N ASN A 127 -5.76 8.43 24.09
CA ASN A 127 -4.97 7.44 24.79
C ASN A 127 -5.37 7.46 26.26
N VAL A 128 -5.67 6.31 26.85
CA VAL A 128 -5.74 6.15 28.31
C VAL A 128 -4.30 6.15 28.83
N ALA A 129 -3.61 7.28 28.66
CA ALA A 129 -2.18 7.42 28.92
C ALA A 129 -1.94 7.70 30.41
N THR A 130 -0.92 7.03 30.94
CA THR A 130 -0.21 7.42 32.16
C THR A 130 0.78 8.55 31.84
N ASP A 131 1.40 9.18 32.84
CA ASP A 131 2.29 10.34 32.62
C ASP A 131 3.57 10.01 31.82
N THR A 132 3.84 8.73 31.54
CA THR A 132 5.03 8.26 30.81
C THR A 132 4.75 7.74 29.39
N ASP A 133 3.49 7.78 28.92
CA ASP A 133 3.14 7.21 27.62
C ASP A 133 3.38 8.18 26.45
N TYR A 134 4.47 7.95 25.71
CA TYR A 134 4.80 8.61 24.45
C TYR A 134 4.11 7.93 23.26
N GLN A 135 2.80 7.70 23.37
CA GLN A 135 2.05 6.94 22.38
C GLN A 135 0.88 7.75 21.83
N ILE A 136 0.60 7.59 20.54
CA ILE A 136 -0.64 8.06 19.92
C ILE A 136 -1.28 6.89 19.18
N ARG A 137 -2.59 6.74 19.35
CA ARG A 137 -3.40 5.80 18.58
C ARG A 137 -4.19 6.59 17.55
N VAL A 138 -4.13 6.14 16.30
CA VAL A 138 -4.92 6.73 15.22
C VAL A 138 -5.75 5.63 14.57
N ARG A 139 -7.05 5.88 14.50
CA ARG A 139 -8.00 5.06 13.78
C ARG A 139 -8.15 5.63 12.37
N PHE A 140 -8.06 4.77 11.38
CA PHE A 140 -8.17 5.09 9.95
C PHE A 140 -9.36 4.33 9.36
N PHE A 141 -10.16 5.03 8.56
CA PHE A 141 -11.29 4.45 7.83
C PHE A 141 -10.96 4.43 6.34
N VAL A 142 -10.46 3.30 5.87
CA VAL A 142 -10.07 3.08 4.48
C VAL A 142 -11.21 2.39 3.74
N ASN A 143 -11.69 3.00 2.66
CA ASN A 143 -12.76 2.43 1.85
C ASN A 143 -12.26 2.21 0.42
N ASP A 144 -11.88 0.97 0.13
CA ASP A 144 -11.30 0.57 -1.14
C ASP A 144 -12.16 -0.51 -1.79
N LEU A 145 -12.21 -0.51 -3.12
CA LEU A 145 -12.62 -1.69 -3.88
C LEU A 145 -11.58 -2.79 -3.68
N LEU A 146 -12.03 -4.03 -3.52
CA LEU A 146 -11.14 -5.18 -3.44
C LEU A 146 -10.55 -5.46 -4.84
N MET A 147 -9.24 -5.27 -4.98
CA MET A 147 -8.47 -5.44 -6.22
C MET A 147 -8.10 -6.92 -6.43
N ALA A 148 -9.11 -7.79 -6.40
CA ALA A 148 -8.95 -9.23 -6.61
C ALA A 148 -9.84 -9.71 -7.75
N ASN A 149 -9.35 -10.62 -8.58
CA ASN A 149 -10.18 -11.26 -9.59
C ASN A 149 -11.30 -12.07 -8.92
N PRO A 150 -12.48 -12.23 -9.57
CA PRO A 150 -12.87 -11.64 -10.85
C PRO A 150 -13.51 -10.24 -10.71
N LEU A 151 -13.34 -9.57 -9.56
CA LEU A 151 -14.04 -8.32 -9.26
C LEU A 151 -13.63 -7.20 -10.22
N GLN A 152 -14.58 -6.31 -10.52
CA GLN A 152 -14.45 -5.30 -11.58
C GLN A 152 -13.78 -4.00 -11.10
N TYR A 153 -12.57 -4.11 -10.52
CA TYR A 153 -11.86 -2.97 -9.93
C TYR A 153 -11.13 -2.07 -10.96
N ASN A 154 -10.79 -2.59 -12.14
CA ASN A 154 -10.01 -1.85 -13.16
C ASN A 154 -10.77 -0.70 -13.81
N ASN A 155 -12.10 -0.77 -13.85
CA ASN A 155 -12.95 0.30 -14.39
C ASN A 155 -14.22 0.46 -13.55
N PRO A 156 -14.11 1.04 -12.35
CA PRO A 156 -15.21 1.10 -11.39
C PRO A 156 -16.48 1.76 -11.95
N ARG A 157 -16.31 2.78 -12.80
CA ARG A 157 -17.43 3.53 -13.40
C ARG A 157 -18.26 2.68 -14.37
N LEU A 158 -17.64 1.72 -15.03
CA LEU A 158 -18.28 0.84 -16.03
C LEU A 158 -18.38 -0.61 -15.52
N ALA A 159 -18.21 -0.83 -14.22
CA ALA A 159 -18.25 -2.15 -13.62
C ALA A 159 -19.62 -2.79 -13.87
N GLN A 160 -19.62 -3.95 -14.53
CA GLN A 160 -20.83 -4.72 -14.78
C GLN A 160 -21.17 -5.55 -13.53
N PRO A 161 -22.44 -5.57 -13.09
CA PRO A 161 -22.85 -6.40 -11.96
C PRO A 161 -22.70 -7.89 -12.29
N PHE A 162 -22.50 -8.69 -11.26
CA PHE A 162 -22.64 -10.14 -11.37
C PHE A 162 -24.11 -10.54 -11.27
N LYS A 163 -24.51 -11.54 -12.05
CA LYS A 163 -25.88 -12.04 -12.14
C LYS A 163 -26.03 -13.33 -11.31
N ASP A 164 -27.17 -13.48 -10.63
CA ASP A 164 -27.62 -14.72 -9.97
C ASP A 164 -26.56 -15.38 -9.05
N LEU A 165 -25.97 -14.58 -8.17
CA LEU A 165 -25.02 -15.07 -7.17
C LEU A 165 -25.74 -15.66 -5.95
N ASN A 166 -25.82 -16.99 -5.91
CA ASN A 166 -26.32 -17.75 -4.76
C ASN A 166 -25.25 -17.95 -3.69
N THR A 167 -23.97 -17.98 -4.08
CA THR A 167 -22.82 -18.08 -3.18
C THR A 167 -21.84 -16.95 -3.45
N VAL A 168 -21.50 -16.19 -2.41
CA VAL A 168 -20.41 -15.22 -2.42
C VAL A 168 -19.54 -15.47 -1.21
N LYS A 169 -18.29 -15.86 -1.45
CA LYS A 169 -17.30 -16.04 -0.39
C LYS A 169 -16.01 -15.31 -0.77
N VAL A 170 -15.48 -14.55 0.17
CA VAL A 170 -14.20 -13.86 0.05
C VAL A 170 -13.34 -14.28 1.23
N THR A 171 -12.19 -14.87 0.95
CA THR A 171 -11.17 -15.22 1.95
C THR A 171 -9.96 -14.32 1.72
N LEU A 172 -9.51 -13.62 2.76
CA LEU A 172 -8.34 -12.74 2.68
C LEU A 172 -7.23 -13.29 3.57
N GLN A 173 -6.05 -13.47 2.99
CA GLN A 173 -4.80 -13.64 3.73
C GLN A 173 -4.13 -12.28 3.84
N LEU A 174 -3.98 -11.79 5.07
CA LEU A 174 -3.35 -10.50 5.35
C LEU A 174 -1.85 -10.67 5.59
N GLY A 175 -1.06 -9.72 5.11
CA GLY A 175 0.35 -9.60 5.44
C GLY A 175 0.57 -8.79 6.72
N ASP A 176 1.80 -8.32 6.93
CA ASP A 176 2.12 -7.37 8.01
C ASP A 176 1.40 -6.03 7.74
N ILE A 177 0.26 -5.84 8.40
CA ILE A 177 -0.62 -4.69 8.20
C ILE A 177 0.14 -3.39 8.47
N ALA A 178 0.84 -3.27 9.60
CA ALA A 178 1.50 -2.03 9.97
C ALA A 178 2.57 -1.64 8.94
N ALA A 179 3.40 -2.60 8.52
CA ALA A 179 4.42 -2.38 7.49
C ALA A 179 3.81 -2.05 6.10
N ARG A 180 2.61 -2.54 5.79
CA ARG A 180 1.94 -2.40 4.47
C ARG A 180 0.93 -1.26 4.38
N CYS A 181 0.46 -0.73 5.51
CA CYS A 181 -0.48 0.40 5.50
C CYS A 181 0.22 1.72 5.80
N ALA A 182 1.20 1.74 6.71
CA ALA A 182 1.73 3.00 7.24
C ALA A 182 2.88 3.54 6.39
N ASN A 183 2.93 4.86 6.28
CA ASN A 183 4.08 5.62 5.83
C ASN A 183 4.42 6.70 6.85
N LEU A 184 5.70 6.84 7.12
CA LEU A 184 6.27 7.81 8.04
C LEU A 184 7.34 8.62 7.31
N ASN A 185 7.33 9.92 7.53
CA ASN A 185 8.42 10.76 7.06
C ASN A 185 9.72 10.39 7.82
N PRO A 186 10.86 10.21 7.15
CA PRO A 186 12.10 9.86 7.82
C PRO A 186 12.58 10.94 8.81
N GLU A 187 12.10 12.18 8.79
CA GLU A 187 12.42 13.20 9.80
C GLU A 187 11.85 12.90 11.20
N ILE A 188 10.79 12.08 11.30
CA ILE A 188 10.27 11.59 12.60
C ILE A 188 10.88 10.24 12.98
N VAL A 189 11.59 9.61 12.04
CA VAL A 189 12.43 8.45 12.27
C VAL A 189 13.83 8.98 12.64
N PRO A 190 14.54 8.44 13.63
CA PRO A 190 15.88 8.92 13.92
C PRO A 190 16.77 8.83 12.67
N ALA A 191 17.49 9.91 12.35
CA ALA A 191 18.36 9.98 11.17
C ALA A 191 19.30 8.75 11.08
N ALA A 192 19.39 8.17 9.89
CA ALA A 192 20.30 7.07 9.58
C ALA A 192 21.73 7.46 9.97
N GLY A 193 22.27 6.79 10.98
CA GLY A 193 23.56 7.11 11.61
C GLY A 193 23.60 6.84 13.10
N ALA A 194 22.44 6.82 13.77
CA ALA A 194 22.34 6.30 15.13
C ALA A 194 22.15 4.77 15.10
N ALA A 195 23.26 4.03 15.14
CA ALA A 195 23.31 2.63 15.56
C ALA A 195 22.95 2.47 17.06
N ALA A 196 21.88 3.13 17.51
CA ALA A 196 21.28 2.95 18.82
C ALA A 196 19.99 2.15 18.65
N LEU A 197 20.16 0.85 18.46
CA LEU A 197 19.33 -0.23 18.96
C LEU A 197 17.99 0.24 19.60
N GLY A 198 16.89 0.08 18.85
CA GLY A 198 15.53 0.00 19.43
C GLY A 198 14.85 1.31 19.88
N LYS A 199 15.30 2.49 19.43
CA LYS A 199 14.68 3.79 19.82
C LYS A 199 14.05 4.58 18.66
N GLY A 200 13.61 3.91 17.60
CA GLY A 200 12.84 4.52 16.52
C GLY A 200 11.36 4.71 16.89
N LEU A 201 10.64 5.54 16.12
CA LEU A 201 9.18 5.53 16.12
C LEU A 201 8.71 4.14 15.70
N VAL A 202 7.96 3.45 16.57
CA VAL A 202 7.42 2.10 16.29
C VAL A 202 5.95 2.19 15.93
N VAL A 203 5.53 1.49 14.88
CA VAL A 203 4.11 1.38 14.48
C VAL A 203 3.61 -0.04 14.71
N ASP A 204 2.58 -0.18 15.55
CA ASP A 204 1.89 -1.44 15.77
C ASP A 204 0.46 -1.37 15.23
N CYS A 205 -0.03 -2.47 14.64
CA CYS A 205 -1.45 -2.64 14.36
C CYS A 205 -2.15 -3.20 15.61
N ILE A 206 -3.03 -2.40 16.21
CA ILE A 206 -3.82 -2.81 17.39
C ILE A 206 -5.07 -3.57 16.98
N SER A 207 -5.73 -3.14 15.92
CA SER A 207 -6.91 -3.81 15.37
C SER A 207 -7.08 -3.47 13.89
N ALA A 208 -7.48 -4.46 13.10
CA ALA A 208 -7.87 -4.27 11.70
C ALA A 208 -9.17 -5.03 11.44
N VAL A 209 -10.27 -4.30 11.29
CA VAL A 209 -11.59 -4.88 11.00
C VAL A 209 -11.92 -4.65 9.52
N HIS A 210 -12.19 -5.74 8.82
CA HIS A 210 -12.58 -5.72 7.41
C HIS A 210 -14.08 -5.95 7.29
N THR A 211 -14.76 -4.98 6.68
CA THR A 211 -16.19 -5.08 6.34
C THR A 211 -16.30 -5.09 4.83
N LEU A 212 -16.99 -6.10 4.28
CA LEU A 212 -17.31 -6.16 2.87
C LEU A 212 -18.67 -5.51 2.63
N THR A 213 -18.70 -4.48 1.79
CA THR A 213 -19.93 -3.81 1.38
C THR A 213 -20.21 -4.14 -0.09
N VAL A 214 -21.37 -4.70 -0.38
CA VAL A 214 -21.82 -5.07 -1.73
C VAL A 214 -23.12 -4.35 -2.03
N ARG A 215 -23.29 -3.86 -3.26
CA ARG A 215 -24.58 -3.35 -3.75
C ARG A 215 -25.32 -4.46 -4.48
N SER A 216 -26.57 -4.69 -4.12
CA SER A 216 -27.48 -5.63 -4.77
C SER A 216 -28.80 -4.95 -5.09
N TRP A 217 -29.39 -5.28 -6.23
CA TRP A 217 -30.72 -4.80 -6.62
C TRP A 217 -31.38 -5.82 -7.54
N ASN A 218 -32.71 -5.77 -7.63
CA ASN A 218 -33.45 -6.53 -8.62
C ASN A 218 -33.46 -5.75 -9.95
N PRO A 219 -33.01 -6.35 -11.06
CA PRO A 219 -33.02 -5.68 -12.35
C PRO A 219 -34.45 -5.41 -12.81
N SER A 220 -34.62 -4.40 -13.67
CA SER A 220 -35.89 -4.12 -14.33
C SER A 220 -36.29 -5.30 -15.21
N THR A 221 -37.57 -5.66 -15.22
CA THR A 221 -38.14 -6.69 -16.11
C THR A 221 -38.41 -6.17 -17.52
N ALA A 222 -38.21 -4.87 -17.77
CA ALA A 222 -38.47 -4.25 -19.07
C ALA A 222 -37.44 -4.62 -20.14
N LEU A 223 -36.25 -5.06 -19.74
CA LEU A 223 -35.19 -5.50 -20.64
C LEU A 223 -34.72 -6.89 -20.20
N GLU A 224 -34.64 -7.80 -21.16
CA GLU A 224 -34.11 -9.13 -20.92
C GLU A 224 -32.59 -9.05 -20.71
N ILE A 225 -32.11 -9.66 -19.63
CA ILE A 225 -30.67 -9.78 -19.39
C ILE A 225 -30.17 -10.98 -20.19
N PRO A 226 -29.11 -10.82 -21.03
CA PRO A 226 -28.53 -11.93 -21.77
C PRO A 226 -28.25 -13.15 -20.90
N GLU A 227 -28.40 -14.35 -21.48
CA GLU A 227 -28.14 -15.61 -20.79
C GLU A 227 -26.66 -15.75 -20.40
N SER A 228 -25.76 -15.34 -21.28
CA SER A 228 -24.31 -15.38 -21.07
C SER A 228 -23.74 -13.98 -20.93
N LEU A 229 -22.96 -13.78 -19.87
CA LEU A 229 -22.27 -12.53 -19.57
C LEU A 229 -20.78 -12.83 -19.42
N ALA A 230 -19.94 -11.91 -19.90
CA ALA A 230 -18.49 -12.00 -19.78
C ALA A 230 -17.95 -10.79 -19.02
N TRP A 231 -17.10 -11.04 -18.04
CA TRP A 231 -16.44 -10.00 -17.25
C TRP A 231 -14.94 -9.99 -17.54
N GLY A 232 -14.41 -8.82 -17.89
CA GLY A 232 -12.97 -8.65 -18.09
C GLY A 232 -12.23 -8.79 -16.76
N SER A 233 -11.43 -9.85 -16.62
CA SER A 233 -10.65 -10.14 -15.40
C SER A 233 -9.21 -10.46 -15.80
N PRO A 234 -8.34 -9.46 -16.01
CA PRO A 234 -6.96 -9.70 -16.44
C PRO A 234 -6.22 -10.50 -15.37
N ARG A 235 -5.61 -11.61 -15.79
CA ARG A 235 -4.76 -12.42 -14.93
C ARG A 235 -3.35 -11.87 -14.97
N ILE A 236 -2.86 -11.40 -13.84
CA ILE A 236 -1.45 -11.02 -13.67
C ILE A 236 -0.78 -12.15 -12.89
N GLN A 237 0.39 -12.57 -13.37
CA GLN A 237 1.18 -13.63 -12.76
C GLN A 237 2.61 -13.14 -12.59
N ARG A 238 3.16 -13.30 -11.38
CA ARG A 238 4.58 -13.07 -11.12
C ARG A 238 5.37 -14.26 -11.69
N ILE A 239 6.24 -13.99 -12.66
CA ILE A 239 7.04 -15.01 -13.36
C ILE A 239 8.41 -15.19 -12.69
N SER A 240 9.01 -14.10 -12.20
CA SER A 240 10.24 -14.12 -11.41
C SER A 240 10.17 -13.16 -10.21
N ASN A 241 11.00 -13.43 -9.20
CA ASN A 241 11.27 -12.56 -8.07
C ASN A 241 12.70 -12.78 -7.56
N ASP A 242 13.68 -12.46 -8.41
CA ASP A 242 15.09 -12.55 -8.05
C ASP A 242 15.49 -11.35 -7.19
N ARG A 243 16.29 -11.59 -6.14
CA ARG A 243 16.81 -10.56 -5.25
C ARG A 243 18.31 -10.42 -5.44
N HIS A 244 18.77 -9.18 -5.58
CA HIS A 244 20.18 -8.86 -5.77
C HIS A 244 20.64 -7.90 -4.67
N VAL A 245 21.81 -8.19 -4.09
CA VAL A 245 22.47 -7.27 -3.16
C VAL A 245 23.41 -6.40 -3.98
N VAL A 246 23.19 -5.09 -3.91
CA VAL A 246 23.97 -4.09 -4.65
C VAL A 246 24.55 -3.10 -3.66
N SER A 247 25.85 -2.84 -3.74
CA SER A 247 26.52 -1.82 -2.93
C SER A 247 26.12 -0.43 -3.41
N ALA A 248 25.72 0.46 -2.50
CA ALA A 248 25.10 1.75 -2.80
C ALA A 248 25.96 2.72 -3.66
N ASN A 249 27.26 2.46 -3.83
CA ASN A 249 28.22 3.35 -4.48
C ASN A 249 28.98 2.71 -5.65
N VAL A 250 28.54 1.55 -6.13
CA VAL A 250 29.19 0.83 -7.24
C VAL A 250 28.18 0.64 -8.37
N ILE A 251 28.60 0.84 -9.61
CA ILE A 251 27.79 0.49 -10.78
C ILE A 251 27.50 -1.02 -10.69
N SER A 252 26.23 -1.37 -10.52
CA SER A 252 25.83 -2.77 -10.50
C SER A 252 26.12 -3.40 -11.87
N PRO A 253 26.65 -4.63 -11.93
CA PRO A 253 26.58 -5.40 -13.17
C PRO A 253 25.10 -5.59 -13.58
N PRO A 254 24.84 -5.89 -14.86
CA PRO A 254 23.50 -6.24 -15.33
C PRO A 254 22.89 -7.33 -14.44
N LEU A 255 21.64 -7.14 -14.05
CA LEU A 255 20.89 -8.14 -13.30
C LEU A 255 20.27 -9.12 -14.30
N GLU A 256 20.66 -10.39 -14.20
CA GLU A 256 20.14 -11.45 -15.07
C GLU A 256 19.10 -12.28 -14.31
N SER A 257 17.92 -12.44 -14.90
CA SER A 257 16.91 -13.37 -14.41
C SER A 257 17.13 -14.77 -14.98
N LYS A 258 16.60 -15.78 -14.30
CA LYS A 258 16.59 -17.16 -14.83
C LYS A 258 15.76 -17.26 -16.13
N THR A 259 15.91 -18.34 -16.88
CA THR A 259 15.01 -18.67 -17.99
C THR A 259 13.67 -19.18 -17.43
N PHE A 260 12.56 -18.72 -17.98
CA PHE A 260 11.21 -19.15 -17.57
C PHE A 260 10.40 -19.64 -18.76
N THR A 261 9.65 -20.71 -18.57
CA THR A 261 8.70 -21.21 -19.56
C THR A 261 7.31 -20.66 -19.29
N MET A 262 6.70 -20.06 -20.31
CA MET A 262 5.33 -19.55 -20.25
C MET A 262 4.39 -20.49 -21.00
N THR A 263 3.20 -20.75 -20.44
CA THR A 263 2.17 -21.62 -21.06
C THR A 263 1.35 -20.92 -22.15
N GLY A 264 1.62 -19.64 -22.40
CA GLY A 264 0.99 -18.83 -23.44
C GLY A 264 1.69 -17.48 -23.57
N VAL A 265 1.47 -16.79 -24.68
CA VAL A 265 2.02 -15.44 -24.90
C VAL A 265 1.15 -14.44 -24.12
N PRO A 266 1.70 -13.69 -23.15
CA PRO A 266 0.93 -12.71 -22.39
C PRO A 266 0.63 -11.48 -23.25
N ASN A 267 -0.46 -10.78 -22.94
CA ASN A 267 -0.78 -9.52 -23.60
C ASN A 267 0.22 -8.39 -23.25
N MET A 268 0.88 -8.49 -22.10
CA MET A 268 1.81 -7.48 -21.60
C MET A 268 2.84 -8.14 -20.65
N LEU A 269 4.08 -7.66 -20.72
CA LEU A 269 5.14 -7.96 -19.76
C LEU A 269 5.48 -6.69 -18.98
N ALA A 270 5.56 -6.79 -17.66
CA ALA A 270 6.00 -5.71 -16.77
C ALA A 270 7.32 -6.11 -16.11
N ILE A 271 8.36 -5.29 -16.29
CA ILE A 271 9.68 -5.48 -15.71
C ILE A 271 9.98 -4.26 -14.85
N TYR A 272 10.28 -4.49 -13.57
CA TYR A 272 10.68 -3.45 -12.64
C TYR A 272 11.66 -4.04 -11.62
N VAL A 273 12.56 -3.20 -11.12
CA VAL A 273 13.49 -3.54 -10.04
C VAL A 273 13.09 -2.71 -8.84
N GLU A 274 12.47 -3.35 -7.85
CA GLU A 274 12.01 -2.69 -6.64
C GLU A 274 13.14 -2.60 -5.61
N ARG A 275 13.27 -1.44 -4.95
CA ARG A 275 14.13 -1.30 -3.77
C ARG A 275 13.30 -1.64 -2.53
N PRO A 276 13.74 -2.57 -1.69
CA PRO A 276 12.98 -2.94 -0.51
C PRO A 276 12.84 -1.74 0.43
N ARG A 277 11.67 -1.64 1.07
CA ARG A 277 11.40 -0.63 2.11
C ARG A 277 12.15 -0.96 3.39
N LEU A 278 12.04 -2.21 3.85
CA LEU A 278 12.86 -2.74 4.94
C LEU A 278 14.30 -2.91 4.44
N LEU A 279 15.18 -2.02 4.89
CA LEU A 279 16.60 -2.09 4.59
C LEU A 279 17.28 -3.12 5.49
N LYS A 280 18.38 -3.67 4.99
CA LYS A 280 19.25 -4.60 5.73
C LYS A 280 20.64 -3.99 5.85
N THR A 281 21.31 -4.29 6.95
CA THR A 281 22.75 -4.05 7.12
C THR A 281 23.55 -4.91 6.15
N ASP A 282 24.85 -4.63 5.99
CA ASP A 282 25.75 -5.47 5.19
C ASP A 282 25.81 -6.93 5.68
N ALA A 283 25.53 -7.15 6.97
CA ALA A 283 25.41 -8.47 7.57
C ALA A 283 24.04 -9.17 7.34
N GLY A 284 23.15 -8.55 6.55
CA GLY A 284 21.82 -9.09 6.23
C GLY A 284 20.75 -8.91 7.31
N VAL A 285 21.09 -8.22 8.41
CA VAL A 285 20.18 -7.96 9.53
C VAL A 285 19.24 -6.80 9.18
N ASP A 286 17.95 -6.97 9.42
CA ASP A 286 16.92 -5.94 9.19
C ASP A 286 17.21 -4.68 10.03
N ILE A 287 16.98 -3.52 9.43
CA ILE A 287 17.11 -2.21 10.08
C ILE A 287 15.70 -1.75 10.50
N PRO A 288 15.33 -1.86 11.78
CA PRO A 288 13.98 -1.55 12.22
C PRO A 288 13.61 -0.09 11.97
N GLY A 289 12.35 0.16 11.63
CA GLY A 289 11.81 1.48 11.33
C GLY A 289 11.94 1.91 9.87
N THR A 290 12.73 1.20 9.05
CA THR A 290 12.87 1.53 7.62
C THR A 290 11.67 1.04 6.79
N GLU A 291 10.95 0.03 7.27
CA GLU A 291 9.73 -0.52 6.69
C GLU A 291 8.59 0.49 6.53
N TRP A 292 8.63 1.64 7.23
CA TRP A 292 7.65 2.72 7.10
C TRP A 292 8.22 4.00 6.50
N ALA A 293 9.54 4.17 6.56
CA ALA A 293 10.23 5.43 6.30
C ALA A 293 10.40 5.75 4.81
N PHE A 294 10.23 4.75 3.95
CA PHE A 294 10.50 4.88 2.52
C PHE A 294 9.22 4.75 1.68
N PRO A 295 9.13 5.53 0.60
CA PRO A 295 8.16 5.31 -0.47
C PRO A 295 8.31 3.92 -1.13
N ASN A 296 7.35 3.53 -1.97
CA ASN A 296 7.59 2.45 -2.93
C ASN A 296 8.57 2.95 -4.00
N ARG A 297 9.73 2.30 -4.14
CA ARG A 297 10.84 2.82 -4.94
C ARG A 297 11.30 1.81 -5.96
N PHE A 298 11.60 2.31 -7.15
CA PHE A 298 12.14 1.51 -8.23
C PHE A 298 13.53 1.99 -8.60
N CYS A 299 14.42 1.07 -8.97
CA CYS A 299 15.69 1.43 -9.56
C CYS A 299 15.47 1.94 -10.99
N PRO A 300 16.14 3.02 -11.41
CA PRO A 300 16.09 3.46 -12.79
C PRO A 300 16.70 2.40 -13.71
N ILE A 301 15.93 1.95 -14.69
CA ILE A 301 16.37 0.99 -15.69
C ILE A 301 17.05 1.74 -16.82
N GLN A 302 18.36 1.55 -16.98
CA GLN A 302 19.15 2.21 -18.03
C GLN A 302 19.10 1.46 -19.36
N SER A 303 19.06 0.13 -19.33
CA SER A 303 18.95 -0.74 -20.50
C SER A 303 18.24 -2.03 -20.13
N VAL A 304 17.58 -2.66 -21.10
CA VAL A 304 16.93 -3.97 -20.97
C VAL A 304 17.29 -4.79 -22.20
N SER A 305 17.73 -6.03 -21.97
CA SER A 305 17.85 -7.06 -23.00
C SER A 305 16.88 -8.19 -22.67
N ILE A 306 16.08 -8.64 -23.64
CA ILE A 306 15.10 -9.72 -23.45
C ILE A 306 15.35 -10.78 -24.50
N ASP A 307 15.66 -11.98 -24.04
CA ASP A 307 15.75 -13.16 -24.89
C ASP A 307 14.43 -13.97 -24.83
N ILE A 308 13.89 -14.32 -26.00
CA ILE A 308 12.60 -15.02 -26.13
C ILE A 308 12.74 -16.15 -27.15
N GLY A 309 12.80 -17.38 -26.65
CA GLY A 309 12.94 -18.59 -27.48
C GLY A 309 14.32 -18.70 -28.13
N ASN A 310 14.43 -19.48 -29.21
CA ASN A 310 15.66 -19.52 -30.02
C ASN A 310 15.71 -18.30 -30.94
N LYS A 311 16.07 -17.13 -30.39
CA LYS A 311 16.52 -16.02 -31.23
C LYS A 311 18.03 -16.12 -31.42
N ASN A 312 18.43 -16.60 -32.60
CA ASN A 312 19.74 -16.32 -33.18
C ASN A 312 19.76 -14.87 -33.70
#